data_AF-A0A922D713-F1
#
_entry.id   AF-A0A922D713-F1
#
_cell.length_a   1.000
_cell.length_b   1.000
_cell.length_c   1.000
_cell.angle_alpha   90.00
_cell.angle_beta   90.00
_cell.angle_gamma   90.00
#
_symmetry.space_group_name_H-M   'P 1'
#
loop_
_entity.id
_entity.type
_entity.pdbx_description
1 polymer ?
#
loop_
_entity_poly.entity_id
_entity_poly.type
_entity_poly.pdbx_seq_one_letter_code
_entity_poly.pdbx_strand_id
1 'polypeptide(L)'
;MELPIGNAMLKVSLPPAHSLPLKSGMFFEESVSFMAPLLPNNQSVPQGLFHDSDIFGTFRGLLLQLWVLWELLLIGEPILIIAPTPPQCCEAVASLVSLVAPLLYSVDFRPYFTIHDPVFAHLNSLQEGDIFPPMVLGVTNLFFLKALRNIPHIVSVGSPTISNQPNLAARSSSGKIAVRSQAFGLQQLSLKRFSPSNLLSAVKLRRDGPLCLMTEHKEAIWSTYAATTKPDTSILNRLIDAGMSPRVEESMSLVNNEILRRHFLELTTNFLAPFGPYFRSKTPSEGSSPFVDPPPLSPFNADEFLASLSARGPGKFLSKRMKSNWMDLYRRFLKGANFMPWFQRRRAVAEQEQHKLWRQARMKTDIQQFISKMSELEIVDSFNAIERHLLEELQLQQSGRASADSASSCQKLKGDLRTVFSVLPKDMQQLLLFNPQRAALLQGSSELTKLPGRPLVQVGVVSSTSPR
;
A
#
# COMPACT_ATOMS: atom_id res chain seq x y z
N MET A 1 -0.23 6.93 15.91
CA MET A 1 -0.78 8.05 16.70
C MET A 1 -1.46 7.49 17.92
N GLU A 2 -1.38 8.12 19.08
CA GLU A 2 -2.13 7.70 20.26
C GLU A 2 -3.21 8.74 20.57
N LEU A 3 -4.46 8.29 20.69
CA LEU A 3 -5.60 9.13 21.00
C LEU A 3 -6.09 8.81 22.42
N PRO A 4 -6.08 9.77 23.34
CA PRO A 4 -6.68 9.56 24.66
C PRO A 4 -8.20 9.45 24.54
N ILE A 5 -8.80 8.42 25.14
CA ILE A 5 -10.25 8.23 25.26
C ILE A 5 -10.54 7.96 26.73
N GLY A 6 -11.02 8.98 27.45
CA GLY A 6 -11.21 8.91 28.90
C GLY A 6 -9.90 8.59 29.61
N ASN A 7 -9.86 7.46 30.35
CA ASN A 7 -8.67 6.97 31.05
C ASN A 7 -7.85 5.97 30.22
N ALA A 8 -8.22 5.71 28.97
CA ALA A 8 -7.53 4.77 28.09
C ALA A 8 -6.79 5.51 26.96
N MET A 9 -5.73 4.89 26.43
CA MET A 9 -5.00 5.37 25.26
C MET A 9 -5.28 4.44 24.09
N LEU A 10 -5.83 4.99 23.00
CA LEU A 10 -6.10 4.28 21.76
C LEU A 10 -4.91 4.45 20.81
N LYS A 11 -4.19 3.36 20.51
CA LYS A 11 -3.18 3.37 19.45
C LYS A 11 -3.87 3.32 18.08
N VAL A 12 -3.81 4.42 17.34
CA VAL A 12 -4.34 4.56 15.98
C VAL A 12 -3.21 4.46 14.97
N SER A 13 -3.34 3.49 14.08
CA SER A 13 -2.48 3.33 12.90
C SER A 13 -3.14 4.04 11.73
N LEU A 14 -2.62 5.21 11.35
CA LEU A 14 -3.03 5.86 10.12
C LEU A 14 -2.40 5.12 8.94
N PRO A 15 -3.13 4.94 7.82
CA PRO A 15 -2.54 4.39 6.61
C PRO A 15 -1.33 5.23 6.18
N PRO A 16 -0.23 4.62 5.71
CA PRO A 16 0.95 5.36 5.24
C PRO A 16 0.56 6.41 4.18
N ALA A 17 1.25 7.55 4.09
CA ALA A 17 0.85 8.64 3.17
C ALA A 17 0.67 8.17 1.70
N HIS A 18 1.50 7.24 1.24
CA HIS A 18 1.42 6.64 -0.10
C HIS A 18 0.19 5.74 -0.34
N SER A 19 -0.58 5.43 0.70
CA SER A 19 -1.80 4.62 0.63
C SER A 19 -3.08 5.45 0.49
N LEU A 20 -3.02 6.76 0.78
CA LEU A 20 -4.15 7.67 0.66
C LEU A 20 -4.40 8.03 -0.83
N PRO A 21 -5.67 8.13 -1.27
CA PRO A 21 -5.97 8.61 -2.62
C PRO A 21 -5.42 10.02 -2.82
N LEU A 22 -4.81 10.28 -3.97
CA LEU A 22 -4.32 11.61 -4.42
C LEU A 22 -5.44 12.67 -4.54
N LYS A 23 -6.67 12.39 -4.09
CA LYS A 23 -7.79 13.34 -4.04
C LYS A 23 -7.61 14.42 -2.98
N SER A 24 -6.77 14.17 -1.97
CA SER A 24 -6.28 15.23 -1.09
C SER A 24 -4.87 15.57 -1.57
N GLY A 25 -4.68 16.74 -2.17
CA GLY A 25 -3.40 17.20 -2.72
C GLY A 25 -2.30 17.45 -1.66
N MET A 26 -2.22 16.62 -0.63
CA MET A 26 -1.11 16.62 0.31
C MET A 26 0.05 15.84 -0.29
N PHE A 27 1.03 16.58 -0.81
CA PHE A 27 2.36 16.07 -1.04
C PHE A 27 3.06 16.00 0.32
N PHE A 28 3.15 14.81 0.90
CA PHE A 28 4.04 14.59 2.04
C PHE A 28 5.40 14.14 1.52
N GLU A 29 6.39 15.01 1.74
CA GLU A 29 7.81 14.76 1.52
C GLU A 29 8.31 13.84 2.64
N GLU A 30 8.02 12.55 2.55
CA GLU A 30 8.59 11.55 3.45
C GLU A 30 9.22 10.43 2.62
N SER A 31 10.54 10.56 2.43
CA SER A 31 11.50 9.51 2.03
C SER A 31 10.95 8.42 1.10
N VAL A 32 10.75 8.79 -0.17
CA VAL A 32 10.29 7.93 -1.27
C VAL A 32 11.33 6.87 -1.71
N SER A 33 12.41 6.69 -0.95
CA SER A 33 13.51 5.77 -1.28
C SER A 33 13.29 4.32 -0.82
N PHE A 34 12.24 4.02 -0.06
CA PHE A 34 11.94 2.65 0.35
C PHE A 34 10.95 2.03 -0.63
N MET A 35 11.44 1.44 -1.72
CA MET A 35 10.83 0.32 -2.48
C MET A 35 11.55 0.11 -3.83
N ALA A 36 12.88 0.21 -3.85
CA ALA A 36 13.71 -0.33 -4.92
C ALA A 36 13.85 -1.86 -4.77
N PRO A 37 14.09 -2.64 -5.84
CA PRO A 37 14.14 -4.11 -5.77
C PRO A 37 15.34 -4.72 -5.03
N LEU A 38 16.12 -3.94 -4.28
CA LEU A 38 17.33 -4.41 -3.61
C LEU A 38 17.42 -3.71 -2.24
N LEU A 39 17.20 -4.46 -1.16
CA LEU A 39 17.43 -3.98 0.20
C LEU A 39 18.90 -4.24 0.58
N PRO A 40 19.68 -3.22 0.97
CA PRO A 40 20.79 -3.41 1.90
C PRO A 40 20.22 -3.76 3.28
N ASN A 41 20.88 -4.71 3.94
CA ASN A 41 20.64 -5.14 5.32
C ASN A 41 20.55 -3.91 6.27
N ASN A 42 19.47 -3.82 7.07
CA ASN A 42 19.26 -2.86 8.19
C ASN A 42 18.44 -1.58 7.97
N GLN A 43 17.45 -1.54 7.07
CA GLN A 43 16.40 -0.53 7.15
C GLN A 43 15.04 -1.16 7.46
N SER A 44 14.25 -0.51 8.32
CA SER A 44 12.96 -0.97 8.82
C SER A 44 12.08 -1.50 7.70
N VAL A 45 11.60 -2.73 7.86
CA VAL A 45 10.67 -3.39 6.94
C VAL A 45 9.52 -2.42 6.63
N PRO A 46 9.19 -2.16 5.36
CA PRO A 46 8.04 -1.33 5.01
C PRO A 46 6.80 -1.89 5.70
N GLN A 47 6.29 -1.16 6.69
CA GLN A 47 5.20 -1.61 7.54
C GLN A 47 3.90 -1.57 6.74
N GLY A 48 3.36 -2.75 6.42
CA GLY A 48 2.01 -2.88 5.88
C GLY A 48 0.94 -2.48 6.91
N LEU A 49 -0.32 -2.44 6.47
CA LEU A 49 -1.45 -2.28 7.39
C LEU A 49 -1.42 -3.39 8.46
N PHE A 50 -1.68 -3.02 9.70
CA PHE A 50 -1.72 -3.94 10.85
C PHE A 50 -0.42 -4.75 11.06
N HIS A 51 0.75 -4.16 10.84
CA HIS A 51 2.05 -4.82 11.06
C HIS A 51 2.30 -5.27 12.51
N ASP A 52 1.55 -4.75 13.48
CA ASP A 52 1.64 -5.13 14.89
C ASP A 52 0.78 -6.35 15.25
N SER A 53 -0.01 -6.88 14.31
CA SER A 53 -0.95 -7.99 14.59
C SER A 53 -0.26 -9.32 14.94
N ASP A 54 -0.92 -10.18 15.71
CA ASP A 54 -0.40 -11.50 16.07
C ASP A 54 -0.86 -12.58 15.08
N ILE A 55 -0.20 -12.66 13.92
CA ILE A 55 -0.42 -13.68 12.89
C ILE A 55 -0.21 -15.09 13.46
N PHE A 56 0.89 -15.30 14.20
CA PHE A 56 1.23 -16.62 14.72
C PHE A 56 0.20 -17.13 15.73
N GLY A 57 -0.14 -16.31 16.73
CA GLY A 57 -1.11 -16.65 17.76
C GLY A 57 -2.50 -16.85 17.17
N THR A 58 -2.94 -15.96 16.28
CA THR A 58 -4.30 -16.01 15.70
C THR A 58 -4.51 -17.18 14.75
N PHE A 59 -3.48 -17.55 13.97
CA PHE A 59 -3.53 -18.65 13.00
C PHE A 59 -2.74 -19.89 13.43
N ARG A 60 -2.55 -20.08 14.75
CA ARG A 60 -1.74 -21.20 15.28
C ARG A 60 -2.26 -22.57 14.84
N GLY A 61 -3.58 -22.75 14.76
CA GLY A 61 -4.21 -23.96 14.21
C GLY A 61 -4.12 -24.09 12.67
N LEU A 62 -3.83 -23.00 11.97
CA LEU A 62 -3.94 -22.85 10.52
C LEU A 62 -2.62 -22.42 9.83
N LEU A 63 -1.47 -22.63 10.47
CA LEU A 63 -0.17 -22.20 9.94
C LEU A 63 0.09 -22.74 8.53
N LEU A 64 -0.31 -23.98 8.25
CA LEU A 64 -0.19 -24.61 6.92
C LEU A 64 -1.05 -23.94 5.85
N GLN A 65 -2.16 -23.32 6.26
CA GLN A 65 -3.15 -22.70 5.39
C GLN A 65 -2.82 -21.23 5.10
N LEU A 66 -1.81 -20.64 5.75
CA LEU A 66 -1.42 -19.25 5.51
C LEU A 66 -1.11 -18.93 4.03
N TRP A 67 -0.55 -19.89 3.28
CA TRP A 67 -0.26 -19.70 1.85
C TRP A 67 -1.51 -19.65 0.98
N VAL A 68 -2.52 -20.47 1.27
CA VAL A 68 -3.80 -20.37 0.56
C VAL A 68 -4.52 -19.07 0.91
N LEU A 69 -4.50 -18.68 2.18
CA LEU A 69 -5.07 -17.41 2.63
C LEU A 69 -4.38 -16.21 1.98
N TRP A 70 -3.05 -16.24 1.89
CA TRP A 70 -2.27 -15.24 1.16
C TRP A 70 -2.69 -15.14 -0.31
N GLU A 71 -2.89 -16.26 -1.02
CA GLU A 71 -3.39 -16.21 -2.40
C GLU A 71 -4.77 -15.60 -2.50
N LEU A 72 -5.73 -16.08 -1.69
CA LEU A 72 -7.10 -15.57 -1.68
C LEU A 72 -7.12 -14.05 -1.44
N LEU A 73 -6.30 -13.57 -0.51
CA LEU A 73 -6.13 -12.14 -0.26
C LEU A 73 -5.51 -11.42 -1.45
N LEU A 74 -4.44 -11.95 -2.06
CA LEU A 74 -3.82 -11.32 -3.23
C LEU A 74 -4.83 -11.07 -4.35
N ILE A 75 -5.62 -12.10 -4.71
CA ILE A 75 -6.60 -12.01 -5.80
C ILE A 75 -7.91 -11.34 -5.39
N GLY A 76 -8.09 -11.05 -4.09
CA GLY A 76 -9.25 -10.34 -3.57
C GLY A 76 -10.51 -11.19 -3.49
N GLU A 77 -10.35 -12.48 -3.19
CA GLU A 77 -11.50 -13.38 -3.03
C GLU A 77 -12.27 -13.07 -1.74
N PRO A 78 -13.59 -13.32 -1.70
CA PRO A 78 -14.40 -13.06 -0.52
C PRO A 78 -14.16 -14.09 0.59
N ILE A 79 -13.87 -13.62 1.81
CA ILE A 79 -13.54 -14.48 2.97
C ILE A 79 -14.43 -14.15 4.17
N LEU A 80 -15.07 -15.16 4.74
CA LEU A 80 -15.74 -15.07 6.04
C LEU A 80 -14.83 -15.64 7.12
N ILE A 81 -14.45 -14.82 8.10
CA ILE A 81 -13.74 -15.24 9.30
C ILE A 81 -14.73 -15.40 10.45
N ILE A 82 -14.66 -16.54 11.11
CA ILE A 82 -15.44 -16.86 12.31
C ILE A 82 -14.48 -16.98 13.48
N ALA A 83 -14.74 -16.24 14.55
CA ALA A 83 -13.99 -16.36 15.80
C ALA A 83 -14.92 -16.38 17.02
N PRO A 84 -14.50 -16.97 18.15
CA PRO A 84 -15.32 -17.06 19.36
C PRO A 84 -15.69 -15.71 19.99
N THR A 85 -14.82 -14.70 19.85
CA THR A 85 -15.00 -13.39 20.51
C THR A 85 -14.71 -12.24 19.55
N PRO A 86 -15.32 -11.04 19.73
CA PRO A 86 -15.05 -9.88 18.88
C PRO A 86 -13.56 -9.48 18.82
N PRO A 87 -12.79 -9.50 19.92
CA PRO A 87 -11.34 -9.22 19.85
C PRO A 87 -10.58 -10.21 18.96
N GLN A 88 -10.81 -11.53 19.13
CA GLN A 88 -10.17 -12.54 18.29
C GLN A 88 -10.57 -12.40 16.82
N CYS A 89 -11.82 -12.03 16.57
CA CYS A 89 -12.35 -11.77 15.24
C CYS A 89 -11.63 -10.60 14.55
N CYS A 90 -11.55 -9.46 15.22
CA CYS A 90 -10.88 -8.27 14.70
C CYS A 90 -9.40 -8.54 14.43
N GLU A 91 -8.72 -9.20 15.38
CA GLU A 91 -7.31 -9.55 15.27
C GLU A 91 -7.05 -10.48 14.07
N ALA A 92 -7.94 -11.43 13.81
CA ALA A 92 -7.84 -12.34 12.68
C ALA A 92 -7.98 -11.63 11.33
N VAL A 93 -8.95 -10.72 11.20
CA VAL A 93 -9.09 -9.90 9.98
C VAL A 93 -7.86 -9.03 9.78
N ALA A 94 -7.39 -8.35 10.82
CA ALA A 94 -6.19 -7.51 10.77
C ALA A 94 -4.93 -8.31 10.39
N SER A 95 -4.73 -9.48 11.01
CA SER A 95 -3.64 -10.41 10.72
C SER A 95 -3.66 -10.89 9.26
N LEU A 96 -4.83 -11.27 8.73
CA LEU A 96 -4.97 -11.62 7.31
C LEU A 96 -4.60 -10.47 6.40
N VAL A 97 -5.17 -9.28 6.61
CA VAL A 97 -4.88 -8.11 5.77
C VAL A 97 -3.38 -7.78 5.78
N SER A 98 -2.71 -7.93 6.93
CA SER A 98 -1.27 -7.71 7.04
C SER A 98 -0.40 -8.71 6.26
N LEU A 99 -0.94 -9.89 5.95
CA LEU A 99 -0.21 -11.01 5.32
C LEU A 99 0.26 -10.70 3.90
N VAL A 100 -0.43 -9.81 3.19
CA VAL A 100 -0.09 -9.45 1.80
C VAL A 100 0.82 -8.23 1.70
N ALA A 101 1.41 -7.75 2.80
CA ALA A 101 2.42 -6.70 2.69
C ALA A 101 3.53 -7.10 1.69
N PRO A 102 4.05 -6.17 0.86
CA PRO A 102 3.79 -4.73 0.82
C PRO A 102 2.62 -4.33 -0.10
N LEU A 103 1.82 -5.27 -0.59
CA LEU A 103 0.59 -4.95 -1.33
C LEU A 103 -0.37 -4.24 -0.39
N LEU A 104 -0.75 -3.00 -0.73
CA LEU A 104 -1.82 -2.30 -0.03
C LEU A 104 -3.16 -2.95 -0.39
N TYR A 105 -3.70 -3.70 0.57
CA TYR A 105 -4.99 -4.36 0.43
C TYR A 105 -6.09 -3.33 0.15
N SER A 106 -6.78 -3.49 -0.98
CA SER A 106 -7.75 -2.52 -1.51
C SER A 106 -9.19 -3.03 -1.50
N VAL A 107 -9.36 -4.27 -1.08
CA VAL A 107 -10.65 -4.93 -0.92
C VAL A 107 -11.28 -4.50 0.40
N ASP A 108 -12.61 -4.39 0.43
CA ASP A 108 -13.36 -4.04 1.65
C ASP A 108 -13.10 -5.08 2.73
N PHE A 109 -12.83 -4.66 3.96
CA PHE A 109 -12.69 -5.57 5.08
C PHE A 109 -13.36 -4.99 6.32
N ARG A 110 -14.07 -5.84 7.04
CA ARG A 110 -14.81 -5.48 8.24
C ARG A 110 -14.33 -6.37 9.37
N PRO A 111 -13.47 -5.84 10.26
CA PRO A 111 -12.95 -6.59 11.39
C PRO A 111 -14.06 -7.21 12.27
N TYR A 112 -15.20 -6.53 12.34
CA TYR A 112 -16.40 -7.03 13.01
C TYR A 112 -17.66 -6.62 12.25
N PHE A 113 -18.34 -7.60 11.66
CA PHE A 113 -19.54 -7.45 10.85
C PHE A 113 -20.78 -7.93 11.61
N THR A 114 -21.88 -7.18 11.49
CA THR A 114 -23.12 -7.45 12.21
C THR A 114 -24.33 -7.37 11.29
N ILE A 115 -25.47 -7.89 11.73
CA ILE A 115 -26.74 -7.81 10.98
C ILE A 115 -27.25 -6.38 10.80
N HIS A 116 -26.75 -5.44 11.58
CA HIS A 116 -27.11 -4.01 11.50
C HIS A 116 -26.25 -3.25 10.50
N ASP A 117 -25.26 -3.90 9.90
CA ASP A 117 -24.50 -3.30 8.82
C ASP A 117 -25.41 -3.03 7.61
N PRO A 118 -25.38 -1.82 7.02
CA PRO A 118 -26.29 -1.46 5.93
C PRO A 118 -26.16 -2.36 4.70
N VAL A 119 -25.00 -3.00 4.51
CA VAL A 119 -24.75 -3.88 3.35
C VAL A 119 -25.27 -5.30 3.61
N PHE A 120 -25.59 -5.68 4.85
CA PHE A 120 -26.01 -7.04 5.19
C PHE A 120 -27.26 -7.49 4.42
N ALA A 121 -28.28 -6.63 4.30
CA ALA A 121 -29.51 -6.96 3.60
C ALA A 121 -29.24 -7.36 2.13
N HIS A 122 -28.30 -6.66 1.47
CA HIS A 122 -27.89 -6.99 0.12
C HIS A 122 -27.14 -8.33 0.06
N LEU A 123 -26.14 -8.54 0.93
CA LEU A 123 -25.36 -9.79 0.94
C LEU A 123 -26.22 -11.03 1.22
N ASN A 124 -27.19 -10.91 2.12
CA ASN A 124 -28.13 -11.99 2.46
C ASN A 124 -29.17 -12.25 1.36
N SER A 125 -29.35 -11.31 0.41
CA SER A 125 -30.28 -11.47 -0.72
C SER A 125 -29.67 -12.19 -1.92
N LEU A 126 -28.34 -12.39 -1.93
CA LEU A 126 -27.62 -13.07 -3.01
C LEU A 126 -28.14 -14.50 -3.20
N GLN A 127 -28.47 -14.84 -4.44
CA GLN A 127 -28.93 -16.16 -4.84
C GLN A 127 -27.77 -17.09 -5.17
N GLU A 128 -28.06 -18.39 -5.24
CA GLU A 128 -27.05 -19.39 -5.62
C GLU A 128 -26.58 -19.12 -7.06
N GLY A 129 -25.25 -19.00 -7.23
CA GLY A 129 -24.64 -18.60 -8.51
C GLY A 129 -24.28 -17.12 -8.61
N ASP A 130 -24.79 -16.27 -7.72
CA ASP A 130 -24.37 -14.87 -7.66
C ASP A 130 -22.92 -14.75 -7.19
N ILE A 131 -22.20 -13.79 -7.77
CA ILE A 131 -20.83 -13.49 -7.39
C ILE A 131 -20.85 -12.69 -6.09
N PHE A 132 -20.30 -13.26 -5.03
CA PHE A 132 -20.14 -12.54 -3.77
C PHE A 132 -19.10 -11.41 -3.94
N PRO A 133 -19.38 -10.18 -3.47
CA PRO A 133 -18.46 -9.07 -3.66
C PRO A 133 -17.10 -9.32 -2.98
N PRO A 134 -15.98 -8.82 -3.53
CA PRO A 134 -14.68 -8.87 -2.86
C PRO A 134 -14.76 -8.23 -1.48
N MET A 135 -14.68 -9.04 -0.41
CA MET A 135 -14.59 -8.55 0.95
C MET A 135 -14.08 -9.57 1.96
N VAL A 136 -13.51 -9.09 3.07
CA VAL A 136 -13.18 -9.91 4.25
C VAL A 136 -14.09 -9.53 5.40
N LEU A 137 -14.92 -10.46 5.86
CA LEU A 137 -15.88 -10.24 6.93
C LEU A 137 -15.47 -11.02 8.17
N GLY A 138 -15.27 -10.34 9.29
CA GLY A 138 -15.13 -10.98 10.59
C GLY A 138 -16.47 -11.08 11.31
N VAL A 139 -16.87 -12.26 11.77
CA VAL A 139 -18.08 -12.48 12.57
C VAL A 139 -17.82 -13.40 13.76
N THR A 140 -18.66 -13.28 14.79
CA THR A 140 -18.70 -14.21 15.93
C THR A 140 -19.92 -15.12 15.89
N ASN A 141 -21.02 -14.65 15.32
CA ASN A 141 -22.28 -15.37 15.31
C ASN A 141 -22.34 -16.36 14.13
N LEU A 142 -22.55 -17.64 14.41
CA LEU A 142 -22.64 -18.68 13.40
C LEU A 142 -23.90 -18.59 12.52
N PHE A 143 -24.88 -17.75 12.85
CA PHE A 143 -26.01 -17.43 11.97
C PHE A 143 -25.55 -17.02 10.56
N PHE A 144 -24.41 -16.34 10.45
CA PHE A 144 -23.86 -15.92 9.15
C PHE A 144 -23.48 -17.09 8.23
N LEU A 145 -23.27 -18.31 8.76
CA LEU A 145 -23.08 -19.50 7.91
C LEU A 145 -24.33 -19.83 7.10
N LYS A 146 -25.52 -19.51 7.62
CA LYS A 146 -26.79 -19.68 6.91
C LYS A 146 -27.14 -18.46 6.06
N ALA A 147 -26.93 -17.26 6.61
CA ALA A 147 -27.25 -16.01 5.93
C ALA A 147 -26.35 -15.76 4.70
N LEU A 148 -25.06 -16.08 4.81
CA LEU A 148 -24.04 -15.86 3.77
C LEU A 148 -23.60 -17.18 3.15
N ARG A 149 -24.53 -18.11 2.92
CA ARG A 149 -24.25 -19.47 2.42
C ARG A 149 -23.46 -19.55 1.11
N ASN A 150 -23.49 -18.49 0.30
CA ASN A 150 -22.81 -18.42 -1.00
C ASN A 150 -21.37 -17.90 -0.91
N ILE A 151 -20.89 -17.53 0.29
CA ILE A 151 -19.51 -17.05 0.44
C ILE A 151 -18.52 -18.22 0.18
N PRO A 152 -17.55 -18.05 -0.72
CA PRO A 152 -16.75 -19.18 -1.23
C PRO A 152 -15.70 -19.68 -0.24
N HIS A 153 -15.22 -18.82 0.67
CA HIS A 153 -14.12 -19.14 1.58
C HIS A 153 -14.52 -18.80 3.01
N ILE A 154 -14.49 -19.81 3.89
CA ILE A 154 -14.80 -19.67 5.31
C ILE A 154 -13.59 -20.11 6.12
N VAL A 155 -13.22 -19.31 7.11
CA VAL A 155 -12.06 -19.52 7.97
C VAL A 155 -12.54 -19.43 9.42
N SER A 156 -12.32 -20.46 10.21
CA SER A 156 -12.60 -20.45 11.65
C SER A 156 -11.28 -20.46 12.40
N VAL A 157 -11.13 -19.53 13.36
CA VAL A 157 -9.89 -19.32 14.13
C VAL A 157 -10.20 -19.19 15.62
N GLY A 158 -9.13 -19.23 16.42
CA GLY A 158 -9.18 -18.95 17.85
C GLY A 158 -9.64 -20.16 18.66
N SER A 159 -9.85 -19.93 19.94
CA SER A 159 -10.36 -20.95 20.87
C SER A 159 -11.38 -20.31 21.81
N PRO A 160 -12.53 -20.97 22.05
CA PRO A 160 -13.48 -20.48 23.03
C PRO A 160 -12.78 -20.48 24.39
N THR A 161 -12.65 -19.31 25.02
CA THR A 161 -12.13 -19.22 26.37
C THR A 161 -13.09 -19.94 27.30
N ILE A 162 -12.72 -21.14 27.77
CA ILE A 162 -13.47 -21.85 28.81
C ILE A 162 -13.29 -21.04 30.09
N SER A 163 -14.33 -20.32 30.50
CA SER A 163 -14.40 -19.58 31.77
C SER A 163 -14.56 -20.52 32.97
N ASN A 164 -13.79 -21.60 33.03
CA ASN A 164 -13.66 -22.45 34.20
C ASN A 164 -12.22 -22.31 34.70
N GLN A 165 -11.95 -21.25 35.46
CA GLN A 165 -10.90 -21.35 36.48
C GLN A 165 -11.34 -22.46 37.43
N PRO A 166 -10.64 -23.59 37.55
CA PRO A 166 -10.82 -24.42 38.73
C PRO A 166 -10.25 -23.60 39.88
N ASN A 167 -11.12 -23.19 40.80
CA ASN A 167 -10.71 -22.71 42.11
C ASN A 167 -9.65 -23.68 42.66
N LEU A 168 -8.41 -23.22 42.78
CA LEU A 168 -7.31 -23.94 43.43
C LEU A 168 -7.61 -23.94 44.94
N ALA A 169 -8.53 -24.81 45.36
CA ALA A 169 -8.66 -25.19 46.75
C ALA A 169 -7.39 -25.95 47.15
N ALA A 170 -6.65 -25.36 48.07
CA ALA A 170 -5.48 -25.96 48.69
C ALA A 170 -5.83 -27.34 49.27
N ARG A 171 -5.18 -28.39 48.79
CA ARG A 171 -5.05 -29.66 49.50
C ARG A 171 -3.58 -30.02 49.58
N SER A 172 -3.06 -29.85 50.78
CA SER A 172 -1.79 -30.40 51.25
C SER A 172 -1.85 -31.93 51.24
N SER A 173 -0.91 -32.56 50.56
CA SER A 173 -0.44 -33.89 50.95
C SER A 173 0.96 -34.14 50.40
N SER A 174 1.86 -34.33 51.35
CA SER A 174 3.27 -34.66 51.26
C SER A 174 3.57 -35.88 50.40
N GLY A 175 4.67 -35.85 49.63
CA GLY A 175 5.21 -37.10 49.06
C GLY A 175 6.22 -36.97 47.93
N LYS A 176 7.51 -37.00 48.30
CA LYS A 176 8.67 -37.50 47.54
C LYS A 176 9.14 -36.72 46.30
N ILE A 177 10.26 -36.03 46.52
CA ILE A 177 11.17 -35.47 45.52
C ILE A 177 11.80 -36.62 44.72
N ALA A 178 11.51 -36.70 43.42
CA ALA A 178 12.33 -37.42 42.46
C ALA A 178 13.06 -36.37 41.61
N VAL A 179 14.35 -36.18 41.90
CA VAL A 179 15.25 -35.37 41.08
C VAL A 179 15.41 -36.07 39.72
N ARG A 180 14.77 -35.53 38.69
CA ARG A 180 15.03 -35.89 37.30
C ARG A 180 15.61 -34.65 36.63
N SER A 181 16.88 -34.73 36.29
CA SER A 181 17.64 -33.67 35.62
C SER A 181 16.86 -33.12 34.43
N GLN A 182 16.41 -31.87 34.54
CA GLN A 182 15.78 -31.13 33.44
C GLN A 182 16.88 -30.68 32.48
N ALA A 183 17.15 -31.50 31.48
CA ALA A 183 17.79 -31.03 30.27
C ALA A 183 16.81 -30.05 29.58
N PHE A 184 17.24 -28.80 29.42
CA PHE A 184 16.56 -27.78 28.61
C PHE A 184 16.55 -28.20 27.14
N GLY A 185 15.58 -29.05 26.77
CA GLY A 185 15.27 -29.36 25.39
C GLY A 185 14.33 -28.31 24.84
N LEU A 186 14.82 -27.45 23.95
CA LEU A 186 13.99 -26.70 23.00
C LEU A 186 13.08 -27.72 22.30
N GLN A 187 11.78 -27.75 22.64
CA GLN A 187 10.81 -28.49 21.88
C GLN A 187 10.59 -27.73 20.56
N GLN A 188 11.49 -27.99 19.60
CA GLN A 188 11.22 -27.75 18.19
C GLN A 188 9.81 -28.28 17.91
N LEU A 189 8.93 -27.44 17.34
CA LEU A 189 7.56 -27.79 16.97
C LEU A 189 7.55 -29.22 16.44
N SER A 190 7.14 -30.17 17.28
CA SER A 190 7.19 -31.56 16.87
C SER A 190 6.14 -31.65 15.78
N LEU A 191 6.59 -31.82 14.54
CA LEU A 191 5.75 -32.01 13.36
C LEU A 191 4.91 -33.31 13.47
N LYS A 192 4.70 -33.87 14.67
CA LYS A 192 3.67 -34.85 14.99
C LYS A 192 2.24 -34.30 14.77
N ARG A 193 2.05 -32.98 14.61
CA ARG A 193 0.83 -32.41 13.99
C ARG A 193 0.70 -32.65 12.47
N PHE A 194 1.67 -33.32 11.85
CA PHE A 194 1.69 -33.70 10.43
C PHE A 194 1.56 -35.23 10.27
N SER A 195 0.82 -35.86 11.19
CA SER A 195 0.43 -37.27 11.11
C SER A 195 -0.59 -37.49 9.98
N PRO A 196 -0.59 -38.64 9.27
CA PRO A 196 -1.63 -38.99 8.29
C PRO A 196 -3.06 -38.93 8.87
N SER A 197 -3.22 -39.05 10.19
CA SER A 197 -4.50 -38.86 10.90
C SER A 197 -5.06 -37.45 10.74
N ASN A 198 -4.20 -36.43 10.65
CA ASN A 198 -4.63 -35.03 10.44
C ASN A 198 -5.00 -34.73 8.98
N LEU A 199 -4.46 -35.50 8.02
CA LEU A 199 -4.93 -35.45 6.63
C LEU A 199 -6.33 -36.06 6.50
N LEU A 200 -6.59 -37.17 7.19
CA LEU A 200 -7.92 -37.80 7.22
C LEU A 200 -8.96 -36.92 7.95
N SER A 201 -8.59 -36.27 9.06
CA SER A 201 -9.47 -35.33 9.75
C SER A 201 -9.74 -34.08 8.90
N ALA A 202 -8.75 -33.55 8.16
CA ALA A 202 -8.95 -32.45 7.22
C ALA A 202 -9.89 -32.82 6.06
N VAL A 203 -9.82 -34.06 5.55
CA VAL A 203 -10.74 -34.56 4.51
C VAL A 203 -12.16 -34.74 5.06
N LYS A 204 -12.31 -35.26 6.29
CA LYS A 204 -13.62 -35.35 6.96
C LYS A 204 -14.23 -33.97 7.19
N LEU A 205 -13.43 -33.02 7.65
CA LEU A 205 -13.86 -31.66 7.94
C LEU A 205 -14.28 -30.88 6.67
N ARG A 206 -13.68 -31.20 5.52
CA ARG A 206 -14.17 -30.73 4.21
C ARG A 206 -15.51 -31.35 3.80
N ARG A 207 -15.78 -32.61 4.18
CA ARG A 207 -17.08 -33.26 3.91
C ARG A 207 -18.20 -32.71 4.78
N ASP A 208 -17.91 -32.45 6.05
CA ASP A 208 -18.90 -31.98 7.03
C ASP A 208 -19.31 -30.50 6.80
N GLY A 209 -18.50 -29.78 6.01
CA GLY A 209 -18.75 -28.38 5.69
C GLY A 209 -18.61 -27.43 6.89
N PRO A 210 -18.83 -26.13 6.68
CA PRO A 210 -18.66 -25.12 7.74
C PRO A 210 -19.73 -25.22 8.84
N LEU A 211 -20.87 -25.86 8.57
CA LEU A 211 -21.97 -26.02 9.53
C LEU A 211 -21.60 -26.92 10.72
N CYS A 212 -20.51 -27.71 10.65
CA CYS A 212 -20.03 -28.46 11.81
C CYS A 212 -19.66 -27.55 12.99
N LEU A 213 -19.35 -26.27 12.73
CA LEU A 213 -19.10 -25.27 13.77
C LEU A 213 -20.30 -25.05 14.70
N MET A 214 -21.52 -25.36 14.25
CA MET A 214 -22.73 -25.29 15.07
C MET A 214 -22.72 -26.30 16.22
N THR A 215 -21.92 -27.37 16.10
CA THR A 215 -21.82 -28.43 17.12
C THR A 215 -20.58 -28.31 17.98
N GLU A 216 -19.45 -27.94 17.38
CA GLU A 216 -18.16 -27.87 18.06
C GLU A 216 -17.29 -26.83 17.36
N HIS A 217 -16.67 -25.94 18.14
CA HIS A 217 -15.72 -24.98 17.60
C HIS A 217 -14.45 -25.70 17.13
N LYS A 218 -14.02 -25.39 15.91
CA LYS A 218 -12.82 -25.97 15.28
C LYS A 218 -12.08 -24.90 14.49
N GLU A 219 -10.76 -24.90 14.59
CA GLU A 219 -9.92 -24.11 13.69
C GLU A 219 -9.83 -24.81 12.33
N ALA A 220 -10.29 -24.16 11.26
CA ALA A 220 -10.39 -24.77 9.94
C ALA A 220 -10.54 -23.76 8.81
N ILE A 221 -10.30 -24.24 7.58
CA ILE A 221 -10.63 -23.54 6.34
C ILE A 221 -11.54 -24.41 5.47
N TRP A 222 -12.64 -23.84 4.99
CA TRP A 222 -13.50 -24.41 3.96
C TRP A 222 -13.37 -23.55 2.70
N SER A 223 -12.75 -24.13 1.69
CA SER A 223 -12.52 -23.50 0.40
C SER A 223 -12.32 -24.57 -0.66
N THR A 224 -12.88 -24.34 -1.84
CA THR A 224 -12.64 -25.15 -3.05
C THR A 224 -11.41 -24.66 -3.83
N TYR A 225 -10.80 -23.56 -3.41
CA TYR A 225 -9.67 -22.95 -4.10
C TYR A 225 -8.42 -23.85 -4.02
N ALA A 226 -7.86 -24.14 -5.20
CA ALA A 226 -6.65 -24.93 -5.33
C ALA A 226 -5.42 -24.01 -5.37
N ALA A 227 -4.84 -23.75 -4.19
CA ALA A 227 -3.67 -22.89 -4.08
C ALA A 227 -2.51 -23.34 -4.97
N THR A 228 -1.87 -22.37 -5.60
CA THR A 228 -0.71 -22.59 -6.47
C THR A 228 0.59 -22.70 -5.66
N THR A 229 0.68 -21.95 -4.57
CA THR A 229 1.75 -21.93 -3.60
C THR A 229 1.68 -23.16 -2.72
N LYS A 230 2.85 -23.55 -2.23
CA LYS A 230 3.04 -24.64 -1.29
C LYS A 230 3.45 -24.06 0.06
N PRO A 231 2.98 -24.65 1.17
CA PRO A 231 3.50 -24.31 2.49
C PRO A 231 5.02 -24.50 2.53
N ASP A 232 5.74 -23.47 3.00
CA ASP A 232 7.19 -23.51 3.11
C ASP A 232 7.58 -24.17 4.43
N THR A 233 7.91 -25.45 4.37
CA THR A 233 8.30 -26.25 5.53
C THR A 233 9.56 -25.71 6.22
N SER A 234 10.46 -25.05 5.48
CA SER A 234 11.65 -24.44 6.07
C SER A 234 11.28 -23.28 7.00
N ILE A 235 10.22 -22.52 6.69
CA ILE A 235 9.72 -21.44 7.52
C ILE A 235 9.01 -22.02 8.75
N LEU A 236 8.12 -22.98 8.53
CA LEU A 236 7.36 -23.64 9.60
C LEU A 236 8.28 -24.30 10.64
N ASN A 237 9.38 -24.92 10.18
CA ASN A 237 10.35 -25.56 11.07
C ASN A 237 11.18 -24.57 11.90
N ARG A 238 11.21 -23.29 11.53
CA ARG A 238 11.89 -22.22 12.30
C ARG A 238 10.98 -21.60 13.37
N LEU A 239 9.68 -21.85 13.32
CA LEU A 239 8.76 -21.33 14.33
C LEU A 239 9.01 -22.06 15.67
N ILE A 240 9.02 -21.29 16.75
CA ILE A 240 9.29 -21.79 18.10
C ILE A 240 7.95 -21.99 18.80
N ASP A 241 7.69 -23.18 19.34
CA ASP A 241 6.53 -23.37 20.22
C ASP A 241 6.93 -23.01 21.64
N ALA A 242 6.25 -22.03 22.23
CA ALA A 242 6.45 -21.75 23.64
C ALA A 242 5.78 -22.87 24.45
N GLY A 243 6.56 -23.49 25.34
CA GLY A 243 6.00 -24.29 26.42
C GLY A 243 5.11 -23.47 27.36
N MET A 244 4.68 -24.06 28.47
CA MET A 244 3.62 -23.56 29.37
C MET A 244 3.90 -22.25 30.15
N SER A 245 4.88 -21.43 29.77
CA SER A 245 5.20 -20.17 30.49
C SER A 245 4.73 -18.94 29.71
N PRO A 246 3.87 -18.07 30.28
CA PRO A 246 3.23 -16.97 29.57
C PRO A 246 4.19 -15.86 29.13
N ARG A 247 5.26 -15.58 29.91
CA ARG A 247 6.28 -14.58 29.53
C ARG A 247 7.16 -15.06 28.37
N VAL A 248 7.39 -16.37 28.29
CA VAL A 248 8.12 -16.98 27.17
C VAL A 248 7.23 -17.05 25.94
N GLU A 249 5.92 -17.25 26.12
CA GLU A 249 4.94 -17.25 25.03
C GLU A 249 4.84 -15.92 24.30
N GLU A 250 4.73 -14.81 25.03
CA GLU A 250 4.66 -13.47 24.41
C GLU A 250 5.93 -13.14 23.60
N SER A 251 7.11 -13.34 24.20
CA SER A 251 8.39 -13.08 23.53
C SER A 251 8.64 -13.98 22.31
N MET A 252 8.22 -15.26 22.35
CA MET A 252 8.33 -16.17 21.21
C MET A 252 7.29 -15.90 20.13
N SER A 253 6.09 -15.44 20.50
CA SER A 253 5.08 -15.02 19.52
C SER A 253 5.62 -13.86 18.67
N LEU A 254 6.29 -12.87 19.29
CA LEU A 254 6.93 -11.77 18.54
C LEU A 254 7.97 -12.27 17.53
N VAL A 255 8.82 -13.22 17.91
CA VAL A 255 9.82 -13.82 17.02
C VAL A 255 9.16 -14.58 15.86
N ASN A 256 8.14 -15.38 16.16
CA ASN A 256 7.41 -16.14 15.13
C ASN A 256 6.69 -15.21 14.14
N ASN A 257 6.06 -14.14 14.64
CA ASN A 257 5.45 -13.13 13.81
C ASN A 257 6.47 -12.48 12.89
N GLU A 258 7.65 -12.12 13.38
CA GLU A 258 8.70 -11.53 12.54
C GLU A 258 9.20 -12.52 11.46
N ILE A 259 9.33 -13.81 11.79
CA ILE A 259 9.68 -14.85 10.80
C ILE A 259 8.60 -14.95 9.70
N LEU A 260 7.33 -15.00 10.09
CA LEU A 260 6.20 -15.09 9.14
C LEU A 260 6.10 -13.83 8.29
N ARG A 261 6.17 -12.64 8.90
CA ARG A 261 6.09 -11.35 8.21
C ARG A 261 7.18 -11.21 7.17
N ARG A 262 8.43 -11.52 7.53
CA ARG A 262 9.55 -11.46 6.58
C ARG A 262 9.33 -12.40 5.39
N HIS A 263 8.88 -13.63 5.65
CA HIS A 263 8.60 -14.60 4.59
C HIS A 263 7.49 -14.14 3.64
N PHE A 264 6.35 -13.69 4.16
CA PHE A 264 5.23 -13.25 3.32
C PHE A 264 5.51 -11.92 2.61
N LEU A 265 6.29 -11.03 3.23
CA LEU A 265 6.81 -9.82 2.59
C LEU A 265 7.70 -10.17 1.38
N GLU A 266 8.65 -11.09 1.56
CA GLU A 266 9.50 -11.57 0.46
C GLU A 266 8.67 -12.25 -0.62
N LEU A 267 7.68 -13.06 -0.25
CA LEU A 267 6.80 -13.76 -1.18
C LEU A 267 6.00 -12.78 -2.04
N THR A 268 5.36 -11.79 -1.43
CA THR A 268 4.61 -10.75 -2.16
C THR A 268 5.52 -9.88 -2.99
N THR A 269 6.69 -9.48 -2.48
CA THR A 269 7.66 -8.66 -3.21
C THR A 269 8.13 -9.39 -4.48
N ASN A 270 8.45 -10.67 -4.39
CA ASN A 270 8.86 -11.47 -5.54
C ASN A 270 7.70 -11.69 -6.53
N PHE A 271 6.46 -11.82 -6.05
CA PHE A 271 5.27 -11.90 -6.90
C PHE A 271 5.02 -10.59 -7.68
N LEU A 272 5.26 -9.43 -7.07
CA LEU A 272 5.04 -8.13 -7.71
C LEU A 272 6.25 -7.65 -8.55
N ALA A 273 7.42 -8.25 -8.38
CA ALA A 273 8.65 -7.85 -9.06
C ALA A 273 8.55 -7.79 -10.61
N PRO A 274 7.82 -8.69 -11.31
CA PRO A 274 7.69 -8.62 -12.76
C PRO A 274 7.05 -7.34 -13.30
N PHE A 275 6.30 -6.60 -12.48
CA PHE A 275 5.70 -5.33 -12.87
C PHE A 275 6.70 -4.15 -12.85
N GLY A 276 7.89 -4.34 -12.26
CA GLY A 276 8.91 -3.30 -12.10
C GLY A 276 9.23 -2.48 -13.38
N PRO A 277 9.34 -3.09 -14.57
CA PRO A 277 9.61 -2.36 -15.81
C PRO A 277 8.58 -1.27 -16.15
N TYR A 278 7.32 -1.41 -15.74
CA TYR A 278 6.27 -0.42 -15.99
C TYR A 278 6.35 0.80 -15.07
N PHE A 279 7.18 0.74 -14.03
CA PHE A 279 7.39 1.81 -13.06
C PHE A 279 8.78 2.46 -13.17
N ARG A 280 9.53 2.16 -14.24
CA ARG A 280 10.88 2.72 -14.42
C ARG A 280 10.77 4.18 -14.86
N SER A 281 11.11 5.09 -13.95
CA SER A 281 11.26 6.52 -14.25
C SER A 281 12.33 6.71 -15.33
N LYS A 282 12.04 7.57 -16.30
CA LYS A 282 12.93 7.95 -17.39
C LYS A 282 13.57 9.29 -17.05
N THR A 283 14.89 9.37 -17.01
CA THR A 283 15.60 10.66 -16.90
C THR A 283 15.76 11.30 -18.27
N PRO A 284 15.95 12.63 -18.36
CA PRO A 284 16.36 13.26 -19.61
C PRO A 284 17.64 12.60 -20.13
N SER A 285 17.67 12.26 -21.42
CA SER A 285 18.86 11.70 -22.06
C SER A 285 19.90 12.79 -22.28
N GLU A 286 21.18 12.46 -22.27
CA GLU A 286 22.25 13.40 -22.64
C GLU A 286 21.99 13.93 -24.05
N GLY A 287 21.84 15.26 -24.18
CA GLY A 287 21.50 15.93 -25.44
C GLY A 287 20.01 16.20 -25.68
N SER A 288 19.10 15.66 -24.87
CA SER A 288 17.68 16.04 -24.91
C SER A 288 17.40 17.29 -24.06
N SER A 289 16.41 18.09 -24.45
CA SER A 289 16.00 19.26 -23.67
C SER A 289 15.43 18.82 -22.31
N PRO A 290 15.96 19.31 -21.18
CA PRO A 290 15.41 19.02 -19.86
C PRO A 290 14.11 19.80 -19.60
N PHE A 291 13.80 20.80 -20.43
CA PHE A 291 12.64 21.67 -20.27
C PHE A 291 11.37 21.12 -20.92
N VAL A 292 11.47 20.08 -21.77
CA VAL A 292 10.26 19.39 -22.25
C VAL A 292 9.56 18.63 -21.12
N ASP A 293 8.33 18.23 -21.39
CA ASP A 293 7.55 17.47 -20.43
C ASP A 293 8.09 16.03 -20.35
N PRO A 294 8.13 15.43 -19.16
CA PRO A 294 8.63 14.07 -19.00
C PRO A 294 7.82 13.08 -19.85
N PRO A 295 8.48 12.16 -20.58
CA PRO A 295 7.77 11.20 -21.42
C PRO A 295 6.91 10.26 -20.56
N PRO A 296 5.74 9.82 -21.04
CA PRO A 296 4.90 8.93 -20.27
C PRO A 296 5.63 7.62 -19.94
N LEU A 297 5.31 7.06 -18.78
CA LEU A 297 5.72 5.71 -18.41
C LEU A 297 5.14 4.69 -19.39
N SER A 298 5.81 3.54 -19.50
CA SER A 298 5.39 2.48 -20.42
C SER A 298 3.92 2.10 -20.21
N PRO A 299 3.13 1.95 -21.29
CA PRO A 299 1.76 1.48 -21.17
C PRO A 299 1.76 0.04 -20.63
N PHE A 300 0.69 -0.33 -19.93
CA PHE A 300 0.52 -1.67 -19.42
C PHE A 300 -0.50 -2.43 -20.28
N ASN A 301 -0.09 -3.58 -20.81
CA ASN A 301 -0.97 -4.51 -21.50
C ASN A 301 -0.89 -5.88 -20.81
N ALA A 302 -2.03 -6.43 -20.41
CA ALA A 302 -2.10 -7.67 -19.64
C ALA A 302 -1.63 -8.89 -20.44
N ASP A 303 -1.99 -8.98 -21.72
CA ASP A 303 -1.66 -10.13 -22.57
C ASP A 303 -0.17 -10.14 -22.92
N GLU A 304 0.40 -8.99 -23.26
CA GLU A 304 1.84 -8.82 -23.49
C GLU A 304 2.65 -9.14 -22.22
N PHE A 305 2.18 -8.65 -21.07
CA PHE A 305 2.80 -8.96 -19.78
C PHE A 305 2.80 -10.47 -19.51
N LEU A 306 1.66 -11.14 -19.67
CA LEU A 306 1.56 -12.58 -19.42
C LEU A 306 2.39 -13.39 -20.42
N ALA A 307 2.44 -12.98 -21.69
CA ALA A 307 3.29 -13.62 -22.70
C ALA A 307 4.78 -13.51 -22.34
N SER A 308 5.25 -12.30 -22.02
CA SER A 308 6.63 -12.05 -21.58
C SER A 308 6.98 -12.82 -20.30
N LEU A 309 6.07 -12.82 -19.32
CA LEU A 309 6.26 -13.53 -18.06
C LEU A 309 6.32 -15.04 -18.26
N SER A 310 5.50 -15.59 -19.16
CA SER A 310 5.53 -17.03 -19.49
C SER A 310 6.86 -17.46 -20.09
N ALA A 311 7.47 -16.63 -20.94
CA ALA A 311 8.76 -16.90 -21.56
C ALA A 311 9.92 -16.79 -20.54
N ARG A 312 9.84 -15.85 -19.60
CA ARG A 312 10.87 -15.64 -18.56
C ARG A 312 10.77 -16.65 -17.40
N GLY A 313 9.56 -17.10 -17.09
CA GLY A 313 9.23 -17.88 -15.90
C GLY A 313 9.09 -17.04 -14.62
N PRO A 314 8.67 -17.67 -13.50
CA PRO A 314 8.34 -16.96 -12.25
C PRO A 314 9.57 -16.53 -11.43
N GLY A 315 10.79 -16.79 -11.93
CA GLY A 315 12.04 -16.56 -11.20
C GLY A 315 12.37 -17.65 -10.16
N LYS A 316 13.63 -17.69 -9.72
CA LYS A 316 14.19 -18.77 -8.87
C LYS A 316 13.52 -18.87 -7.50
N PHE A 317 13.07 -17.75 -6.94
CA PHE A 317 12.47 -17.72 -5.60
C PHE A 317 11.08 -18.36 -5.59
N LEU A 318 10.23 -17.97 -6.55
CA LEU A 318 8.86 -18.47 -6.68
C LEU A 318 8.81 -19.88 -7.28
N SER A 319 9.72 -20.23 -8.18
CA SER A 319 9.75 -21.58 -8.79
C SER A 319 9.89 -22.71 -7.76
N LYS A 320 10.54 -22.45 -6.62
CA LYS A 320 10.67 -23.41 -5.51
C LYS A 320 9.41 -23.52 -4.65
N ARG A 321 8.52 -22.53 -4.72
CA ARG A 321 7.37 -22.35 -3.80
C ARG A 321 6.02 -22.46 -4.49
N MET A 322 5.97 -22.39 -5.81
CA MET A 322 4.75 -22.49 -6.61
C MET A 322 4.70 -23.80 -7.41
N LYS A 323 3.49 -24.24 -7.72
CA LYS A 323 3.18 -25.36 -8.63
C LYS A 323 3.27 -24.89 -10.09
N SER A 324 3.13 -25.83 -11.03
CA SER A 324 3.21 -25.57 -12.47
C SER A 324 2.16 -24.59 -12.99
N ASN A 325 1.00 -24.47 -12.32
CA ASN A 325 -0.09 -23.57 -12.70
C ASN A 325 0.08 -22.12 -12.22
N TRP A 326 1.28 -21.68 -11.84
CA TRP A 326 1.58 -20.35 -11.29
C TRP A 326 1.13 -19.17 -12.16
N MET A 327 1.05 -19.36 -13.47
CA MET A 327 0.50 -18.35 -14.38
C MET A 327 -0.96 -18.00 -14.08
N ASP A 328 -1.74 -18.96 -13.57
CA ASP A 328 -3.15 -18.73 -13.23
C ASP A 328 -3.30 -17.69 -12.11
N LEU A 329 -2.40 -17.71 -11.13
CA LEU A 329 -2.39 -16.74 -10.04
C LEU A 329 -2.20 -15.31 -10.57
N TYR A 330 -1.28 -15.10 -11.52
CA TYR A 330 -1.11 -13.79 -12.16
C TYR A 330 -2.35 -13.39 -12.96
N ARG A 331 -2.97 -14.30 -13.72
CA ARG A 331 -4.21 -14.00 -14.45
C ARG A 331 -5.35 -13.57 -13.52
N ARG A 332 -5.51 -14.26 -12.40
CA ARG A 332 -6.51 -13.90 -11.38
C ARG A 332 -6.18 -12.59 -10.70
N PHE A 333 -4.91 -12.35 -10.36
CA PHE A 333 -4.48 -11.09 -9.75
C PHE A 333 -4.78 -9.90 -10.65
N LEU A 334 -4.45 -9.97 -11.95
CA LEU A 334 -4.73 -8.89 -12.92
C LEU A 334 -6.22 -8.56 -13.04
N LYS A 335 -7.10 -9.55 -12.85
CA LYS A 335 -8.56 -9.38 -12.84
C LYS A 335 -9.10 -9.01 -11.46
N GLY A 336 -8.31 -9.22 -10.41
CA GLY A 336 -8.70 -9.05 -9.02
C GLY A 336 -8.78 -7.60 -8.60
N ALA A 337 -9.53 -7.35 -7.52
CA ALA A 337 -9.82 -6.01 -7.01
C ALA A 337 -8.58 -5.27 -6.46
N ASN A 338 -7.50 -5.98 -6.15
CA ASN A 338 -6.27 -5.36 -5.64
C ASN A 338 -5.37 -4.78 -6.73
N PHE A 339 -5.37 -5.34 -7.95
CA PHE A 339 -4.33 -5.03 -8.94
C PHE A 339 -4.39 -3.58 -9.41
N MET A 340 -5.54 -3.13 -9.92
CA MET A 340 -5.62 -1.80 -10.54
C MET A 340 -5.35 -0.67 -9.53
N PRO A 341 -5.94 -0.65 -8.32
CA PRO A 341 -5.62 0.37 -7.32
C PRO A 341 -4.15 0.36 -6.89
N TRP A 342 -3.56 -0.82 -6.74
CA TRP A 342 -2.13 -0.94 -6.46
C TRP A 342 -1.27 -0.42 -7.61
N PHE A 343 -1.55 -0.84 -8.84
CA PHE A 343 -0.80 -0.48 -10.04
C PHE A 343 -0.83 1.03 -10.28
N GLN A 344 -2.00 1.66 -10.16
CA GLN A 344 -2.17 3.11 -10.29
C GLN A 344 -1.38 3.88 -9.22
N ARG A 345 -1.43 3.45 -7.96
CA ARG A 345 -0.64 4.08 -6.88
C ARG A 345 0.86 3.96 -7.15
N ARG A 346 1.34 2.78 -7.53
CA ARG A 346 2.76 2.57 -7.87
C ARG A 346 3.18 3.39 -9.08
N ARG A 347 2.32 3.51 -10.09
CA ARG A 347 2.56 4.34 -11.27
C ARG A 347 2.61 5.82 -10.93
N ALA A 348 1.69 6.33 -10.11
CA ALA A 348 1.68 7.72 -9.66
C ALA A 348 2.96 8.07 -8.88
N VAL A 349 3.43 7.18 -8.01
CA VAL A 349 4.73 7.35 -7.30
C VAL A 349 5.89 7.40 -8.30
N ALA A 350 5.92 6.53 -9.30
CA ALA A 350 6.96 6.51 -10.31
C ALA A 350 6.94 7.76 -11.22
N GLU A 351 5.75 8.28 -11.54
CA GLU A 351 5.55 9.54 -12.28
C GLU A 351 6.02 10.75 -11.46
N GLN A 352 5.72 10.78 -10.16
CA GLN A 352 6.21 11.81 -9.25
C GLN A 352 7.74 11.79 -9.13
N GLU A 353 8.35 10.62 -8.94
CA GLU A 353 9.81 10.48 -8.93
C GLU A 353 10.43 10.90 -10.26
N GLN A 354 9.78 10.58 -11.39
CA GLN A 354 10.20 11.06 -12.69
C GLN A 354 10.16 12.60 -12.75
N HIS A 355 9.06 13.22 -12.34
CA HIS A 355 8.94 14.69 -12.33
C HIS A 355 10.02 15.34 -11.45
N LYS A 356 10.34 14.74 -10.30
CA LYS A 356 11.42 15.18 -9.41
C LYS A 356 12.78 15.12 -10.09
N LEU A 357 13.11 14.01 -10.77
CA LEU A 357 14.37 13.85 -11.51
C LEU A 357 14.48 14.85 -12.67
N TRP A 358 13.39 15.11 -13.37
CA TRP A 358 13.34 16.11 -14.44
C TRP A 358 13.51 17.53 -13.92
N ARG A 359 12.86 17.88 -12.80
CA ARG A 359 13.08 19.15 -12.09
C ARG A 359 14.57 19.31 -11.72
N GLN A 360 15.16 18.29 -11.11
CA GLN A 360 16.59 18.31 -10.75
C GLN A 360 17.51 18.46 -11.96
N ALA A 361 17.18 17.82 -13.09
CA ALA A 361 17.93 17.97 -14.33
C ALA A 361 17.88 19.41 -14.83
N ARG A 362 16.69 20.04 -14.89
CA ARG A 362 16.54 21.47 -15.22
C ARG A 362 17.37 22.35 -14.31
N MET A 363 17.38 22.05 -13.00
CA MET A 363 18.16 22.84 -12.03
C MET A 363 19.67 22.73 -12.21
N LYS A 364 20.15 21.62 -12.78
CA LYS A 364 21.58 21.39 -13.06
C LYS A 364 22.01 21.93 -14.43
N THR A 365 21.09 22.13 -15.36
CA THR A 365 21.40 22.61 -16.71
C THR A 365 21.96 24.02 -16.68
N ASP A 366 23.04 24.25 -17.43
CA ASP A 366 23.53 25.56 -17.80
C ASP A 366 22.80 26.01 -19.08
N ILE A 367 21.92 26.99 -18.92
CA ILE A 367 21.06 27.47 -19.99
C ILE A 367 21.84 28.09 -21.16
N GLN A 368 22.99 28.73 -20.90
CA GLN A 368 23.77 29.40 -21.95
C GLN A 368 24.42 28.37 -22.89
N GLN A 369 25.00 27.32 -22.31
CA GLN A 369 25.54 26.21 -23.09
C GLN A 369 24.45 25.48 -23.86
N PHE A 370 23.27 25.34 -23.25
CA PHE A 370 22.14 24.65 -23.84
C PHE A 370 21.60 25.36 -25.09
N ILE A 371 21.31 26.66 -25.00
CA ILE A 371 20.73 27.43 -26.13
C ILE A 371 21.75 27.73 -27.23
N SER A 372 23.06 27.68 -26.96
CA SER A 372 24.11 27.97 -27.95
C SER A 372 24.10 27.04 -29.18
N LYS A 373 23.47 25.86 -29.06
CA LYS A 373 23.40 24.83 -30.11
C LYS A 373 22.03 24.75 -30.78
N MET A 374 21.09 25.61 -30.40
CA MET A 374 19.69 25.55 -30.82
C MET A 374 19.38 26.56 -31.92
N SER A 375 18.45 26.21 -32.79
CA SER A 375 17.82 27.13 -33.74
C SER A 375 16.92 28.14 -33.03
N GLU A 376 16.61 29.26 -33.68
CA GLU A 376 15.74 30.29 -33.11
C GLU A 376 14.37 29.74 -32.66
N LEU A 377 13.78 28.84 -33.46
CA LEU A 377 12.51 28.18 -33.14
C LEU A 377 12.62 27.36 -31.84
N GLU A 378 13.70 26.59 -31.69
CA GLU A 378 13.96 25.79 -30.49
C GLU A 378 14.23 26.65 -29.25
N ILE A 379 14.82 27.85 -29.43
CA ILE A 379 15.02 28.83 -28.36
C ILE A 379 13.65 29.40 -27.91
N VAL A 380 12.75 29.70 -28.84
CA VAL A 380 11.37 30.13 -28.53
C VAL A 380 10.59 29.02 -27.81
N ASP A 381 10.70 27.77 -28.27
CA ASP A 381 10.06 26.62 -27.60
C ASP A 381 10.60 26.43 -26.18
N SER A 382 11.92 26.60 -26.01
CA SER A 382 12.56 26.56 -24.70
C SER A 382 12.09 27.69 -23.79
N PHE A 383 11.91 28.90 -24.32
CA PHE A 383 11.33 30.04 -23.57
C PHE A 383 9.93 29.70 -23.06
N ASN A 384 9.05 29.22 -23.94
CA ASN A 384 7.69 28.84 -23.57
C ASN A 384 7.68 27.69 -22.55
N ALA A 385 8.58 26.72 -22.67
CA ALA A 385 8.71 25.62 -21.73
C ALA A 385 9.17 26.09 -20.34
N ILE A 386 10.20 26.95 -20.27
CA ILE A 386 10.68 27.53 -19.00
C ILE A 386 9.59 28.38 -18.35
N GLU A 387 8.86 29.17 -19.13
CA GLU A 387 7.73 29.96 -18.66
C GLU A 387 6.67 29.08 -17.99
N ARG A 388 6.26 27.98 -18.63
CA ARG A 388 5.30 27.02 -18.05
C ARG A 388 5.78 26.47 -16.70
N HIS A 389 7.01 25.96 -16.64
CA HIS A 389 7.56 25.40 -15.39
C HIS A 389 7.71 26.46 -14.29
N LEU A 390 8.03 27.70 -14.64
CA LEU A 390 8.10 28.80 -13.69
C LEU A 390 6.72 29.13 -13.11
N LEU A 391 5.68 29.14 -13.94
CA LEU A 391 4.31 29.37 -13.47
C LEU A 391 3.83 28.25 -12.54
N GLU A 392 4.15 26.99 -12.85
CA GLU A 392 3.85 25.84 -11.98
C GLU A 392 4.52 25.99 -10.60
N GLU A 393 5.79 26.37 -10.55
CA GLU A 393 6.50 26.59 -9.27
C GLU A 393 5.94 27.78 -8.48
N LEU A 394 5.57 28.88 -9.15
CA LEU A 394 4.93 30.03 -8.50
C LEU A 394 3.56 29.68 -7.91
N GLN A 395 2.78 28.85 -8.61
CA GLN A 395 1.49 28.38 -8.12
C GLN A 395 1.65 27.45 -6.91
N LEU A 396 2.66 26.59 -6.91
CA LEU A 396 3.01 25.76 -5.75
C LEU A 396 3.37 26.63 -4.53
N GLN A 397 4.09 27.72 -4.73
CA GLN A 397 4.42 28.67 -3.66
C GLN A 397 3.19 29.35 -3.06
N GLN A 398 2.26 29.81 -3.90
CA GLN A 398 1.04 30.49 -3.46
C GLN A 398 0.08 29.56 -2.71
N SER A 399 0.11 28.26 -3.01
CA SER A 399 -0.74 27.26 -2.35
C SER A 399 -0.30 26.87 -0.93
N GLY A 400 0.77 27.49 -0.39
CA GLY A 400 1.32 27.15 0.93
C GLY A 400 2.05 25.79 0.96
N ARG A 401 2.35 25.22 -0.21
CA ARG A 401 3.01 23.91 -0.40
C ARG A 401 4.49 24.05 -0.78
N ALA A 402 5.10 25.21 -0.47
CA ALA A 402 6.45 25.54 -0.87
C ALA A 402 7.49 24.81 0.01
N SER A 403 8.33 23.96 -0.59
CA SER A 403 9.61 23.57 0.01
C SER A 403 10.66 24.66 -0.26
N ALA A 404 11.73 24.71 0.54
CA ALA A 404 12.88 25.60 0.30
C ALA A 404 13.45 25.42 -1.13
N ASP A 405 13.34 24.20 -1.67
CA ASP A 405 13.74 23.84 -3.03
C ASP A 405 12.89 24.51 -4.12
N SER A 406 11.64 24.88 -3.83
CA SER A 406 10.76 25.57 -4.81
C SER A 406 11.14 27.04 -4.96
N ALA A 407 11.58 27.70 -3.88
CA ALA A 407 12.05 29.09 -3.94
C ALA A 407 13.32 29.24 -4.80
N SER A 408 14.30 28.35 -4.58
CA SER A 408 15.52 28.31 -5.39
C SER A 408 15.23 27.94 -6.85
N SER A 409 14.31 26.99 -7.08
CA SER A 409 13.88 26.61 -8.43
C SER A 409 13.25 27.78 -9.19
N CYS A 410 12.35 28.54 -8.55
CA CYS A 410 11.76 29.76 -9.12
C CYS A 410 12.82 30.81 -9.50
N GLN A 411 13.80 31.04 -8.63
CA GLN A 411 14.85 32.02 -8.90
C GLN A 411 15.73 31.60 -10.08
N LYS A 412 16.11 30.32 -10.15
CA LYS A 412 16.88 29.79 -11.28
C LYS A 412 16.09 29.88 -12.58
N LEU A 413 14.83 29.41 -12.61
CA LEU A 413 14.00 29.47 -13.82
C LEU A 413 13.76 30.90 -14.31
N LYS A 414 13.62 31.88 -13.40
CA LYS A 414 13.57 33.31 -13.76
C LYS A 414 14.87 33.78 -14.41
N GLY A 415 16.03 33.37 -13.88
CA GLY A 415 17.34 33.65 -14.45
C GLY A 415 17.51 33.02 -15.84
N ASP A 416 17.11 31.76 -15.98
CA ASP A 416 17.15 31.04 -17.25
C ASP A 416 16.24 31.71 -18.29
N LEU A 417 15.01 32.07 -17.91
CA LEU A 417 14.05 32.76 -18.79
C LEU A 417 14.59 34.09 -19.33
N ARG A 418 15.26 34.89 -18.47
CA ARG A 418 15.91 36.14 -18.89
C ARG A 418 17.08 35.90 -19.84
N THR A 419 17.84 34.84 -19.62
CA THR A 419 18.98 34.47 -20.45
C THR A 419 18.52 34.00 -21.84
N VAL A 420 17.42 33.25 -21.91
CA VAL A 420 16.81 32.86 -23.19
C VAL A 420 16.25 34.10 -23.90
N PHE A 421 15.59 35.00 -23.18
CA PHE A 421 15.02 36.23 -23.74
C PHE A 421 16.08 37.14 -24.39
N SER A 422 17.27 37.28 -23.78
CA SER A 422 18.33 38.16 -24.31
C SER A 422 18.97 37.66 -25.59
N VAL A 423 18.85 36.35 -25.89
CA VAL A 423 19.40 35.72 -27.11
C VAL A 423 18.43 35.82 -28.30
N LEU A 424 17.13 35.98 -28.04
CA LEU A 424 16.13 36.11 -29.10
C LEU A 424 16.28 37.40 -29.91
N PRO A 425 15.90 37.42 -31.21
CA PRO A 425 15.85 38.64 -32.01
C PRO A 425 14.92 39.72 -31.44
N LYS A 426 15.20 41.00 -31.79
CA LYS A 426 14.51 42.16 -31.20
C LYS A 426 13.01 42.19 -31.49
N ASP A 427 12.61 41.78 -32.68
CA ASP A 427 11.23 41.62 -33.11
C ASP A 427 10.50 40.56 -32.27
N MET A 428 11.14 39.40 -32.03
CA MET A 428 10.60 38.37 -31.13
C MET A 428 10.51 38.84 -29.68
N GLN A 429 11.54 39.56 -29.18
CA GLN A 429 11.50 40.16 -27.85
C GLN A 429 10.32 41.13 -27.69
N GLN A 430 10.08 41.97 -28.69
CA GLN A 430 8.93 42.89 -28.68
C GLN A 430 7.61 42.13 -28.63
N LEU A 431 7.44 41.08 -29.45
CA LEU A 431 6.26 40.22 -29.44
C LEU A 431 6.01 39.58 -28.08
N LEU A 432 7.06 39.08 -27.41
CA LEU A 432 6.93 38.48 -26.08
C LEU A 432 6.54 39.51 -25.01
N LEU A 433 7.05 40.75 -25.11
CA LEU A 433 6.75 41.85 -24.19
C LEU A 433 5.35 42.45 -24.36
N PHE A 434 4.69 42.26 -25.51
CA PHE A 434 3.28 42.65 -25.67
C PHE A 434 2.35 41.89 -24.71
N ASN A 435 2.76 40.73 -24.21
CA ASN A 435 2.03 40.03 -23.15
C ASN A 435 2.45 40.59 -21.78
N PRO A 436 1.54 41.24 -21.02
CA PRO A 436 1.87 41.87 -19.75
C PRO A 436 2.32 40.86 -18.68
N GLN A 437 1.87 39.60 -18.75
CA GLN A 437 2.28 38.55 -17.83
C GLN A 437 3.74 38.17 -18.06
N ARG A 438 4.15 38.03 -19.33
CA ARG A 438 5.56 37.77 -19.72
C ARG A 438 6.47 38.91 -19.33
N ALA A 439 6.03 40.15 -19.56
CA ALA A 439 6.76 41.34 -19.15
C ALA A 439 7.01 41.37 -17.64
N ALA A 440 6.00 41.02 -16.82
CA ALA A 440 6.12 40.95 -15.37
C ALA A 440 7.04 39.82 -14.86
N LEU A 441 7.15 38.70 -15.60
CA LEU A 441 8.08 37.62 -15.26
C LEU A 441 9.55 38.00 -15.54
N LEU A 442 9.78 38.79 -16.61
CA LEU A 442 11.11 39.21 -17.06
C LEU A 442 11.64 40.42 -16.29
N GLN A 443 10.77 41.41 -16.01
CA GLN A 443 11.06 42.53 -15.13
C GLN A 443 11.09 42.02 -13.69
N GLY A 444 12.28 41.81 -13.12
CA GLY A 444 12.39 41.39 -11.72
C GLY A 444 11.55 42.28 -10.82
N SER A 445 11.03 41.71 -9.73
CA SER A 445 10.35 42.42 -8.66
C SER A 445 11.21 43.58 -8.16
N SER A 446 11.09 44.72 -8.82
CA SER A 446 11.60 46.01 -8.46
C SER A 446 10.51 46.97 -8.90
N GLU A 447 9.61 47.21 -7.96
CA GLU A 447 8.67 48.32 -7.91
C GLU A 447 7.66 48.45 -9.07
N LEU A 448 6.38 48.32 -8.70
CA LEU A 448 5.35 49.18 -9.26
C LEU A 448 5.71 50.65 -8.92
N THR A 449 6.60 51.27 -9.69
CA THR A 449 6.79 52.72 -9.66
C THR A 449 6.35 53.33 -10.99
N LYS A 450 5.16 53.92 -10.91
CA LYS A 450 4.77 55.19 -11.57
C LYS A 450 4.79 55.20 -13.10
N LEU A 451 3.61 54.96 -13.66
CA LEU A 451 3.23 55.53 -14.96
C LEU A 451 3.38 57.07 -14.91
N PRO A 452 4.10 57.72 -15.85
CA PRO A 452 4.16 59.16 -15.91
C PRO A 452 2.97 59.73 -16.68
N GLY A 453 2.24 60.64 -16.02
CA GLY A 453 1.61 61.80 -16.64
C GLY A 453 0.44 61.57 -17.60
N ARG A 454 -0.78 61.66 -17.08
CA ARG A 454 -1.90 62.31 -17.79
C ARG A 454 -2.44 63.44 -16.93
N PRO A 455 -2.52 64.69 -17.42
CA PRO A 455 -3.12 65.79 -16.66
C PRO A 455 -4.64 65.57 -16.59
N LEU A 456 -5.17 65.61 -15.36
CA LEU A 456 -6.60 65.56 -15.10
C LEU A 456 -7.23 66.88 -15.55
N VAL A 457 -8.01 66.84 -16.63
CA VAL A 457 -8.91 67.94 -17.01
C VAL A 457 -10.04 67.97 -15.98
N GLN A 458 -10.10 69.08 -15.24
CA GLN A 458 -11.12 69.38 -14.25
C GLN A 458 -12.40 69.80 -14.99
N VAL A 459 -13.44 68.96 -14.98
CA VAL A 459 -14.79 69.36 -15.39
C VAL A 459 -15.64 69.45 -14.14
N GLY A 460 -16.06 70.68 -13.82
CA GLY A 460 -16.93 70.97 -12.71
C GLY A 460 -18.33 70.40 -12.91
N VAL A 461 -18.91 69.88 -11.83
CA VAL A 461 -20.35 69.61 -11.75
C VAL A 461 -20.88 70.46 -10.60
N VAL A 462 -21.71 71.43 -10.96
CA VAL A 462 -22.50 72.27 -10.08
C VAL A 462 -23.68 71.47 -9.53
N SER A 463 -24.00 71.80 -8.29
CA SER A 463 -25.05 71.37 -7.36
C SER A 463 -26.43 71.02 -7.94
N SER A 464 -27.16 70.13 -7.24
CA SER A 464 -28.38 70.56 -6.53
C SER A 464 -28.78 69.58 -5.44
N THR A 465 -29.27 70.15 -4.36
CA THR A 465 -29.62 69.56 -3.07
C THR A 465 -31.13 69.36 -2.92
N SER A 466 -31.50 68.27 -2.21
CA SER A 466 -32.66 68.15 -1.29
C SER A 466 -34.08 68.02 -1.87
N PRO A 467 -35.11 67.70 -1.04
CA PRO A 467 -35.16 66.78 0.11
C PRO A 467 -36.40 65.84 0.11
N ARG A 468 -36.30 64.67 0.75
CA ARG A 468 -37.07 64.28 1.94
C ARG A 468 -36.76 62.85 2.35
#